data_AF-A0A4R3ID40-F1
#
_entry.id   AF-A0A4R3ID40-F1
#
_cell.length_a   1.000
_cell.length_b   1.000
_cell.length_c   1.000
_cell.angle_alpha   90.00
_cell.angle_beta   90.00
_cell.angle_gamma   90.00
#
_symmetry.space_group_name_H-M   'P 1'
#
loop_
_entity.id
_entity.type
_entity.pdbx_description
1 polymer ?
#
loop_
_entity_poly.entity_id
_entity_poly.type
_entity_poly.pdbx_seq_one_letter_code
_entity_poly.pdbx_strand_id
1 'polypeptide(L)'
;MNKLTTNFLAILTGVGLASNVIAIDELHSFSAGEAALASEVNENFEYLEDKIDDVVTGYSTLTIDCGADEYALKDYLDEARWAGRLNIYVEGTCTGEIYFNKDDVYIFDAVIQADADGAAVSVAGKTNIRFYDTVISSGTVAIRRESYVRFEGVDSGMGFELPALSADSDGIYEPSLEVRSSTLRIGSGTISNLSLKAMGASFVYINDDVVLDNAYQIWLESGSALDSSIDLSILGTAGVFSGSVLQAESLSSAEAYVEKNALIETDAISTTGEFYLADNATVHTEDLDVGSMELERGSVLSSTDIDTTGNVEVKTNSVLTTDYMTTGDLRVSTGSVLYAYETLEGVGISCWVGTLAIGDLTLTGYANEGDSSYSLESYDCNGNIDNSTLSNGSFNTGSLALQ
;
A
#
# COMPACT_ATOMS: atom_id res chain seq x y z
N MET A 1 -34.15 -57.52 13.31
CA MET A 1 -33.88 -56.44 12.33
C MET A 1 -33.13 -55.27 12.99
N ASN A 2 -32.05 -55.50 13.76
CA ASN A 2 -31.38 -54.47 14.61
C ASN A 2 -29.86 -54.32 14.38
N LYS A 3 -29.32 -54.70 13.21
CA LYS A 3 -27.87 -54.57 12.94
C LYS A 3 -27.52 -53.69 11.73
N LEU A 4 -28.51 -53.26 10.95
CA LEU A 4 -28.28 -52.42 9.77
C LEU A 4 -28.34 -50.92 10.08
N THR A 5 -29.13 -50.49 11.06
CA THR A 5 -29.26 -49.06 11.45
C THR A 5 -28.03 -48.53 12.20
N THR A 6 -27.38 -49.35 13.04
CA THR A 6 -26.19 -48.91 13.81
C THR A 6 -24.95 -48.72 12.93
N ASN A 7 -24.84 -49.45 11.82
CA ASN A 7 -23.69 -49.32 10.90
C ASN A 7 -23.83 -48.11 9.95
N PHE A 8 -25.05 -47.66 9.64
CA PHE A 8 -25.23 -46.50 8.76
C PHE A 8 -24.81 -45.20 9.46
N LEU A 9 -25.10 -45.07 10.76
CA LEU A 9 -24.71 -43.92 11.57
C LEU A 9 -23.19 -43.84 11.83
N ALA A 10 -22.52 -45.01 11.92
CA ALA A 10 -21.06 -45.11 12.09
C ALA A 10 -20.27 -44.90 10.79
N ILE A 11 -20.88 -45.12 9.62
CA ILE A 11 -20.25 -44.89 8.32
C ILE A 11 -20.41 -43.42 7.88
N LEU A 12 -21.52 -42.76 8.23
CA LEU A 12 -21.68 -41.31 8.03
C LEU A 12 -20.65 -40.50 8.85
N THR A 13 -20.36 -40.93 10.08
CA THR A 13 -19.30 -40.35 10.92
C THR A 13 -17.89 -40.64 10.41
N GLY A 14 -17.71 -41.64 9.56
CA GLY A 14 -16.40 -42.11 9.11
C GLY A 14 -15.90 -41.56 7.77
N VAL A 15 -16.77 -41.00 6.91
CA VAL A 15 -16.40 -40.70 5.51
C VAL A 15 -16.52 -39.22 5.09
N GLY A 16 -17.13 -38.33 5.89
CA GLY A 16 -17.23 -36.91 5.46
C GLY A 16 -17.51 -35.84 6.52
N LEU A 17 -17.68 -36.19 7.80
CA LEU A 17 -18.12 -35.25 8.83
C LEU A 17 -16.99 -34.75 9.77
N ALA A 18 -15.73 -34.99 9.42
CA ALA A 18 -14.60 -34.57 10.26
C ALA A 18 -14.22 -33.08 10.12
N SER A 19 -14.87 -32.31 9.24
CA SER A 19 -14.38 -30.97 8.85
C SER A 19 -15.32 -29.82 9.15
N ASN A 20 -16.63 -30.00 9.29
CA ASN A 20 -17.50 -28.90 9.71
C ASN A 20 -17.84 -29.11 11.18
N VAL A 21 -17.55 -28.14 12.04
CA VAL A 21 -18.24 -28.01 13.33
C VAL A 21 -19.69 -27.72 12.97
N ILE A 22 -20.41 -28.79 12.66
CA ILE A 22 -21.85 -28.79 12.54
C ILE A 22 -22.32 -28.43 13.93
N ALA A 23 -23.04 -27.33 14.10
CA ALA A 23 -23.79 -27.12 15.32
C ALA A 23 -24.69 -28.36 15.50
N ILE A 24 -24.27 -29.27 16.38
CA ILE A 24 -25.04 -30.47 16.74
C ILE A 24 -26.36 -30.06 17.41
N ASP A 25 -26.46 -28.80 17.83
CA ASP A 25 -27.62 -28.22 18.51
C ASP A 25 -28.91 -28.24 17.65
N GLU A 26 -28.83 -28.36 16.33
CA GLU A 26 -30.02 -28.52 15.47
C GLU A 26 -30.44 -29.97 15.22
N LEU A 27 -29.59 -30.97 15.54
CA LEU A 27 -29.96 -32.37 15.37
C LEU A 27 -30.78 -32.86 16.57
N HIS A 28 -31.96 -33.42 16.28
CA HIS A 28 -32.75 -34.13 17.28
C HIS A 28 -31.93 -35.30 17.86
N SER A 29 -31.78 -35.31 19.18
CA SER A 29 -31.12 -36.40 19.90
C SER A 29 -32.13 -37.47 20.30
N PHE A 30 -31.77 -38.75 20.13
CA PHE A 30 -32.67 -39.87 20.43
C PHE A 30 -32.12 -40.72 21.57
N SER A 31 -32.94 -40.94 22.60
CA SER A 31 -32.58 -41.83 23.72
C SER A 31 -32.76 -43.30 23.34
N ALA A 32 -31.85 -44.14 23.83
CA ALA A 32 -31.91 -45.57 23.54
C ALA A 32 -33.20 -46.22 24.08
N GLY A 33 -33.96 -46.87 23.19
CA GLY A 33 -35.19 -47.59 23.54
C GLY A 33 -36.47 -46.76 23.49
N GLU A 34 -36.37 -45.46 23.21
CA GLU A 34 -37.52 -44.60 22.94
C GLU A 34 -37.87 -44.61 21.44
N ALA A 35 -39.16 -44.51 21.13
CA ALA A 35 -39.62 -44.39 19.75
C ALA A 35 -39.46 -42.93 19.31
N ALA A 36 -38.63 -42.69 18.29
CA ALA A 36 -38.51 -41.39 17.64
C ALA A 36 -39.72 -41.13 16.74
N LEU A 37 -40.18 -39.88 16.66
CA LEU A 37 -41.19 -39.52 15.67
C LEU A 37 -40.55 -39.51 14.28
N ALA A 38 -41.31 -39.98 13.28
CA ALA A 38 -40.84 -39.96 11.90
C ALA A 38 -40.54 -38.54 11.40
N SER A 39 -41.24 -37.53 11.91
CA SER A 39 -40.98 -36.12 11.60
C SER A 39 -39.61 -35.67 12.10
N GLU A 40 -39.24 -35.98 13.34
CA GLU A 40 -37.94 -35.61 13.93
C GLU A 40 -36.77 -36.28 13.19
N VAL A 41 -36.96 -37.54 12.79
CA VAL A 41 -35.96 -38.28 12.00
C VAL A 41 -35.82 -37.69 10.60
N ASN A 42 -36.94 -37.33 9.95
CA ASN A 42 -36.91 -36.70 8.63
C ASN A 42 -36.27 -35.31 8.68
N GLU A 43 -36.55 -34.51 9.71
CA GLU A 43 -35.90 -33.22 9.92
C GLU A 43 -34.38 -33.37 10.03
N ASN A 44 -33.89 -34.37 10.77
CA ASN A 44 -32.46 -34.68 10.81
C ASN A 44 -31.89 -35.09 9.43
N PHE A 45 -32.67 -35.81 8.61
CA PHE A 45 -32.23 -36.21 7.27
C PHE A 45 -32.21 -35.04 6.28
N GLU A 46 -33.22 -34.18 6.29
CA GLU A 46 -33.26 -32.96 5.48
C GLU A 46 -32.08 -32.05 5.85
N TYR A 47 -31.84 -31.85 7.15
CA TYR A 47 -30.66 -31.12 7.62
C TYR A 47 -29.35 -31.74 7.12
N LEU A 48 -29.18 -33.07 7.23
CA LEU A 48 -27.98 -33.74 6.76
C LEU A 48 -27.84 -33.71 5.23
N GLU A 49 -28.94 -33.75 4.48
CA GLU A 49 -28.96 -33.66 3.01
C GLU A 49 -28.53 -32.27 2.57
N ASP A 50 -29.07 -31.20 3.17
CA ASP A 50 -28.62 -29.82 2.95
C ASP A 50 -27.12 -29.65 3.25
N LYS A 51 -26.63 -30.23 4.36
CA LYS A 51 -25.19 -30.17 4.70
C LYS A 51 -24.31 -31.00 3.77
N ILE A 52 -24.81 -32.12 3.27
CA ILE A 52 -24.09 -32.91 2.25
C ILE A 52 -24.03 -32.12 0.95
N ASP A 53 -25.12 -31.45 0.54
CA ASP A 53 -25.15 -30.61 -0.65
C ASP A 53 -24.21 -29.40 -0.51
N ASP A 54 -24.10 -28.78 0.67
CA ASP A 54 -23.08 -27.75 0.97
C ASP A 54 -21.65 -28.30 0.77
N VAL A 55 -21.38 -29.51 1.28
CA VAL A 55 -20.08 -30.18 1.13
C VAL A 55 -19.81 -30.56 -0.33
N VAL A 56 -20.84 -30.98 -1.07
CA VAL A 56 -20.75 -31.41 -2.47
C VAL A 56 -20.61 -30.22 -3.41
N THR A 57 -21.25 -29.09 -3.12
CA THR A 57 -21.12 -27.83 -3.88
C THR A 57 -19.83 -27.08 -3.56
N GLY A 58 -19.18 -27.40 -2.42
CA GLY A 58 -17.83 -26.97 -2.07
C GLY A 58 -17.76 -25.64 -1.32
N TYR A 59 -18.90 -25.04 -0.97
CA TYR A 59 -18.99 -23.78 -0.25
C TYR A 59 -20.04 -23.87 0.86
N SER A 60 -19.67 -23.50 2.08
CA SER A 60 -20.64 -23.32 3.17
C SER A 60 -20.97 -21.84 3.28
N THR A 61 -22.26 -21.52 3.24
CA THR A 61 -22.76 -20.14 3.44
C THR A 61 -23.35 -20.01 4.84
N LEU A 62 -22.99 -18.96 5.56
CA LEU A 62 -23.46 -18.68 6.92
C LEU A 62 -23.78 -17.20 7.08
N THR A 63 -24.79 -16.88 7.88
CA THR A 63 -25.04 -15.55 8.40
C THR A 63 -24.66 -15.50 9.87
N ILE A 64 -23.86 -14.52 10.27
CA ILE A 64 -23.43 -14.29 11.65
C ILE A 64 -24.00 -12.94 12.12
N ASP A 65 -24.82 -12.98 13.18
CA ASP A 65 -25.44 -11.79 13.77
C ASP A 65 -24.62 -11.26 14.95
N CYS A 66 -23.73 -10.31 14.65
CA CYS A 66 -22.97 -9.57 15.66
C CYS A 66 -23.80 -8.50 16.39
N GLY A 67 -25.05 -8.23 15.97
CA GLY A 67 -25.99 -7.40 16.71
C GLY A 67 -26.59 -8.11 17.93
N ALA A 68 -26.73 -9.44 17.87
CA ALA A 68 -27.13 -10.27 18.99
C ALA A 68 -25.96 -10.60 19.94
N ASP A 69 -24.78 -10.84 19.38
CA ASP A 69 -23.54 -11.11 20.12
C ASP A 69 -22.33 -10.51 19.39
N GLU A 70 -21.76 -9.44 19.95
CA GLU A 70 -20.67 -8.68 19.34
C GLU A 70 -19.41 -9.53 19.06
N TYR A 71 -19.24 -10.70 19.69
CA TYR A 71 -18.10 -11.60 19.46
C TYR A 71 -18.42 -12.80 18.55
N ALA A 72 -19.64 -12.90 18.00
CA ALA A 72 -20.09 -14.08 17.26
C ALA A 72 -19.18 -14.47 16.08
N LEU A 73 -18.71 -13.49 15.30
CA LEU A 73 -17.79 -13.74 14.18
C LEU A 73 -16.44 -14.28 14.66
N LYS A 74 -15.92 -13.72 15.75
CA LYS A 74 -14.67 -14.11 16.36
C LYS A 74 -14.75 -15.55 16.84
N ASP A 75 -15.75 -15.84 17.67
CA ASP A 75 -15.95 -17.17 18.27
C ASP A 75 -16.16 -18.22 17.19
N TYR A 76 -16.95 -17.90 16.16
CA TYR A 76 -17.15 -18.80 15.02
C TYR A 76 -15.83 -19.13 14.31
N LEU A 77 -15.01 -18.13 13.96
CA LEU A 77 -13.75 -18.36 13.25
C LEU A 77 -12.70 -19.09 14.11
N ASP A 78 -12.71 -18.89 15.43
CA ASP A 78 -11.84 -19.60 16.36
C ASP A 78 -12.16 -21.11 16.43
N GLU A 79 -13.44 -21.47 16.27
CA GLU A 79 -13.94 -22.85 16.23
C GLU A 79 -13.89 -23.49 14.83
N ALA A 80 -14.15 -22.72 13.77
CA ALA A 80 -14.33 -23.18 12.40
C ALA A 80 -13.04 -23.58 11.65
N ARG A 81 -11.97 -23.95 12.38
CA ARG A 81 -10.63 -24.23 11.83
C ARG A 81 -10.63 -25.23 10.66
N TRP A 82 -11.56 -26.19 10.65
CA TRP A 82 -11.54 -27.32 9.72
C TRP A 82 -12.54 -27.24 8.56
N ALA A 83 -13.36 -26.19 8.46
CA ALA A 83 -14.45 -26.15 7.49
C ALA A 83 -13.97 -26.14 6.02
N GLY A 84 -14.86 -26.29 5.05
CA GLY A 84 -14.55 -26.03 3.64
C GLY A 84 -14.25 -24.55 3.37
N ARG A 85 -14.40 -24.12 2.11
CA ARG A 85 -14.48 -22.69 1.81
C ARG A 85 -15.73 -22.10 2.47
N LEU A 86 -15.59 -20.91 3.06
CA LEU A 86 -16.65 -20.24 3.82
C LEU A 86 -17.07 -18.94 3.15
N ASN A 87 -18.38 -18.75 2.96
CA ASN A 87 -19.01 -17.49 2.63
C ASN A 87 -19.79 -17.02 3.86
N ILE A 88 -19.35 -15.93 4.49
CA ILE A 88 -19.90 -15.42 5.75
C ILE A 88 -20.51 -14.05 5.49
N TYR A 89 -21.82 -13.95 5.65
CA TYR A 89 -22.55 -12.68 5.70
C TYR A 89 -22.61 -12.23 7.15
N VAL A 90 -22.24 -10.98 7.42
CA VAL A 90 -22.18 -10.46 8.78
C VAL A 90 -23.24 -9.39 8.96
N GLU A 91 -24.05 -9.53 10.01
CA GLU A 91 -25.04 -8.53 10.41
C GLU A 91 -24.59 -7.84 11.71
N GLY A 92 -24.79 -6.53 11.82
CA GLY A 92 -24.37 -5.76 12.99
C GLY A 92 -22.88 -5.44 13.02
N THR A 93 -22.37 -5.07 14.21
CA THR A 93 -20.97 -4.67 14.41
C THR A 93 -20.26 -5.72 15.26
N CYS A 94 -19.25 -6.37 14.69
CA CYS A 94 -18.42 -7.32 15.41
C CYS A 94 -17.27 -6.60 16.13
N THR A 95 -17.02 -6.97 17.38
CA THR A 95 -16.00 -6.38 18.24
C THR A 95 -14.87 -7.37 18.54
N GLY A 96 -13.65 -6.84 18.65
CA GLY A 96 -12.45 -7.60 19.00
C GLY A 96 -11.67 -8.07 17.77
N GLU A 97 -10.45 -8.56 18.02
CA GLU A 97 -9.57 -9.04 16.95
C GLU A 97 -10.15 -10.31 16.27
N ILE A 98 -10.51 -10.16 15.00
CA ILE A 98 -10.93 -11.25 14.12
C ILE A 98 -9.68 -11.92 13.51
N TYR A 99 -9.37 -13.13 13.98
CA TYR A 99 -8.16 -13.85 13.59
C TYR A 99 -8.44 -14.91 12.53
N PHE A 100 -8.03 -14.65 11.29
CA PHE A 100 -8.12 -15.59 10.18
C PHE A 100 -6.88 -16.49 10.14
N ASN A 101 -7.02 -17.71 10.66
CA ASN A 101 -6.02 -18.79 10.60
C ASN A 101 -6.39 -19.89 9.60
N LYS A 102 -7.39 -19.62 8.77
CA LYS A 102 -8.03 -20.56 7.86
C LYS A 102 -8.00 -20.02 6.44
N ASP A 103 -7.85 -20.94 5.50
CA ASP A 103 -7.85 -20.65 4.08
C ASP A 103 -9.27 -20.58 3.48
N ASP A 104 -9.41 -19.86 2.37
CA ASP A 104 -10.65 -19.71 1.59
C ASP A 104 -11.85 -19.19 2.41
N VAL A 105 -11.72 -18.00 3.01
CA VAL A 105 -12.83 -17.31 3.70
C VAL A 105 -13.23 -16.04 2.95
N TYR A 106 -14.52 -15.86 2.77
CA TYR A 106 -15.15 -14.78 2.03
C TYR A 106 -16.11 -14.09 2.98
N ILE A 107 -15.84 -12.84 3.33
CA ILE A 107 -16.62 -12.04 4.26
C ILE A 107 -17.41 -11.00 3.47
N PHE A 108 -18.70 -10.86 3.77
CA PHE A 108 -19.62 -9.93 3.12
C PHE A 108 -20.27 -9.02 4.15
N ASP A 109 -20.38 -7.73 3.82
CA ASP A 109 -21.15 -6.70 4.54
C ASP A 109 -20.74 -6.50 6.02
N ALA A 110 -19.51 -6.90 6.37
CA ALA A 110 -19.07 -6.88 7.77
C ALA A 110 -18.71 -5.48 8.25
N VAL A 111 -19.16 -5.12 9.45
CA VAL A 111 -18.63 -3.98 10.20
C VAL A 111 -17.81 -4.52 11.36
N ILE A 112 -16.49 -4.30 11.33
CA ILE A 112 -15.55 -4.81 12.32
C ILE A 112 -14.95 -3.65 13.11
N GLN A 113 -14.83 -3.84 14.41
CA GLN A 113 -14.24 -2.89 15.35
C GLN A 113 -13.21 -3.60 16.22
N ALA A 114 -12.02 -3.01 16.39
CA ALA A 114 -11.04 -3.52 17.34
C ALA A 114 -11.53 -3.34 18.79
N ASP A 115 -10.99 -4.15 19.69
CA ASP A 115 -11.03 -3.86 21.13
C ASP A 115 -10.06 -2.72 21.46
N ALA A 116 -10.08 -2.27 22.72
CA ALA A 116 -9.60 -0.96 23.16
C ALA A 116 -8.18 -0.57 22.71
N ASP A 117 -7.29 -1.47 22.26
CA ASP A 117 -5.95 -1.16 21.73
C ASP A 117 -5.41 -2.26 20.77
N GLY A 118 -6.22 -2.72 19.80
CA GLY A 118 -5.91 -3.92 19.01
C GLY A 118 -5.91 -3.78 17.49
N ALA A 119 -5.48 -4.86 16.82
CA ALA A 119 -5.81 -5.09 15.43
C ALA A 119 -7.30 -5.46 15.34
N ALA A 120 -8.04 -4.90 14.39
CA ALA A 120 -9.42 -5.34 14.12
C ALA A 120 -9.41 -6.69 13.41
N VAL A 121 -8.47 -6.86 12.47
CA VAL A 121 -8.36 -8.05 11.65
C VAL A 121 -6.91 -8.49 11.61
N SER A 122 -6.67 -9.77 11.91
CA SER A 122 -5.37 -10.39 11.75
C SER A 122 -5.48 -11.61 10.84
N VAL A 123 -4.85 -11.55 9.67
CA VAL A 123 -4.78 -12.65 8.71
C VAL A 123 -3.39 -13.28 8.78
N ALA A 124 -3.31 -14.57 9.08
CA ALA A 124 -2.03 -15.25 9.15
C ALA A 124 -2.08 -16.73 8.79
N GLY A 125 -0.97 -17.23 8.24
CA GLY A 125 -0.72 -18.66 8.11
C GLY A 125 -1.06 -19.24 6.74
N LYS A 126 -0.68 -18.55 5.66
CA LYS A 126 -0.89 -18.99 4.26
C LYS A 126 -2.38 -19.12 3.91
N THR A 127 -3.13 -18.07 4.19
CA THR A 127 -4.57 -18.02 3.98
C THR A 127 -4.93 -17.21 2.74
N ASN A 128 -6.08 -17.48 2.12
CA ASN A 128 -6.68 -16.74 1.02
C ASN A 128 -8.02 -16.16 1.50
N ILE A 129 -8.00 -14.89 1.88
CA ILE A 129 -9.17 -14.20 2.44
C ILE A 129 -9.68 -13.17 1.44
N ARG A 130 -11.00 -13.05 1.33
CA ARG A 130 -11.65 -12.00 0.55
C ARG A 130 -12.65 -11.25 1.40
N PHE A 131 -12.59 -9.93 1.35
CA PHE A 131 -13.58 -9.05 1.96
C PHE A 131 -14.36 -8.36 0.84
N TYR A 132 -15.67 -8.38 0.99
CA TYR A 132 -16.63 -7.67 0.15
C TYR A 132 -17.40 -6.70 1.04
N ASP A 133 -17.46 -5.43 0.62
CA ASP A 133 -18.27 -4.41 1.27
C ASP A 133 -18.06 -4.31 2.80
N THR A 134 -16.79 -4.43 3.23
CA THR A 134 -16.42 -4.50 4.66
C THR A 134 -15.95 -3.16 5.19
N VAL A 135 -16.40 -2.77 6.38
CA VAL A 135 -15.98 -1.56 7.11
C VAL A 135 -15.12 -1.93 8.32
N ILE A 136 -13.95 -1.31 8.45
CA ILE A 136 -13.07 -1.45 9.61
C ILE A 136 -13.07 -0.14 10.39
N SER A 137 -13.97 -0.06 11.37
CA SER A 137 -14.26 1.19 12.11
C SER A 137 -13.15 1.62 13.09
N SER A 138 -12.34 0.68 13.58
CA SER A 138 -11.17 0.98 14.42
C SER A 138 -10.11 -0.12 14.33
N GLY A 139 -8.87 0.20 14.69
CA GLY A 139 -7.73 -0.72 14.70
C GLY A 139 -7.11 -0.98 13.33
N THR A 140 -6.07 -1.81 13.32
CA THR A 140 -5.30 -2.14 12.11
C THR A 140 -5.80 -3.44 11.48
N VAL A 141 -5.75 -3.53 10.14
CA VAL A 141 -5.79 -4.80 9.43
C VAL A 141 -4.37 -5.29 9.19
N ALA A 142 -4.01 -6.42 9.79
CA ALA A 142 -2.68 -6.98 9.71
C ALA A 142 -2.65 -8.29 8.92
N ILE A 143 -1.91 -8.31 7.81
CA ILE A 143 -1.80 -9.44 6.89
C ILE A 143 -0.38 -9.99 6.98
N ARG A 144 -0.22 -11.24 7.45
CA ARG A 144 1.09 -11.79 7.82
C ARG A 144 1.29 -13.21 7.28
N ARG A 145 2.56 -13.62 7.17
CA ARG A 145 2.99 -15.02 6.95
C ARG A 145 2.40 -15.66 5.68
N GLU A 146 2.80 -15.14 4.53
CA GLU A 146 2.51 -15.68 3.19
C GLU A 146 1.01 -15.78 2.89
N SER A 147 0.23 -14.85 3.43
CA SER A 147 -1.23 -14.81 3.19
C SER A 147 -1.53 -13.99 1.94
N TYR A 148 -2.67 -14.29 1.31
CA TYR A 148 -3.22 -13.56 0.18
C TYR A 148 -4.57 -12.98 0.58
N VAL A 149 -4.69 -11.65 0.57
CA VAL A 149 -5.92 -10.97 0.94
C VAL A 149 -6.40 -10.12 -0.23
N ARG A 150 -7.72 -10.15 -0.45
CA ARG A 150 -8.40 -9.31 -1.43
C ARG A 150 -9.46 -8.45 -0.77
N PHE A 151 -9.44 -7.17 -1.10
CA PHE A 151 -10.57 -6.27 -0.89
C PHE A 151 -11.24 -6.05 -2.24
N GLU A 152 -12.53 -6.34 -2.31
CA GLU A 152 -13.33 -6.27 -3.54
C GLU A 152 -14.64 -5.58 -3.23
N GLY A 153 -15.17 -4.84 -4.19
CA GLY A 153 -16.53 -4.33 -4.14
C GLY A 153 -16.73 -3.25 -3.10
N VAL A 154 -17.09 -2.06 -3.59
CA VAL A 154 -18.44 -1.57 -3.31
C VAL A 154 -19.02 -0.82 -4.50
N ASP A 155 -20.22 -1.22 -4.90
CA ASP A 155 -21.07 -0.46 -5.80
C ASP A 155 -21.75 0.68 -5.00
N SER A 156 -21.29 1.92 -5.20
CA SER A 156 -22.01 3.19 -4.95
C SER A 156 -22.38 3.67 -3.53
N GLY A 157 -21.86 3.11 -2.42
CA GLY A 157 -22.09 3.81 -1.13
C GLY A 157 -21.56 3.24 0.18
N MET A 158 -21.25 1.95 0.26
CA MET A 158 -20.35 1.48 1.32
C MET A 158 -18.93 1.59 0.73
N GLY A 159 -17.89 1.65 1.52
CA GLY A 159 -16.51 1.59 1.03
C GLY A 159 -15.75 0.68 1.95
N PHE A 160 -14.53 0.30 1.58
CA PHE A 160 -13.60 -0.17 2.59
C PHE A 160 -13.11 1.04 3.39
N GLU A 161 -13.88 1.40 4.40
CA GLU A 161 -13.53 2.49 5.30
C GLU A 161 -12.57 1.97 6.37
N LEU A 162 -11.35 2.49 6.36
CA LEU A 162 -10.38 2.32 7.43
C LEU A 162 -10.57 3.42 8.48
N PRO A 163 -10.08 3.22 9.71
CA PRO A 163 -10.24 4.20 10.77
C PRO A 163 -9.59 5.53 10.39
N ALA A 164 -10.21 6.65 10.76
CA ALA A 164 -9.56 7.95 10.66
C ALA A 164 -8.34 7.98 11.59
N LEU A 165 -7.21 8.48 11.07
CA LEU A 165 -5.94 8.48 11.78
C LEU A 165 -5.52 9.91 12.11
N SER A 166 -4.85 10.06 13.25
CA SER A 166 -4.13 11.28 13.60
C SER A 166 -2.64 11.04 13.42
N ALA A 167 -1.97 11.97 12.75
CA ALA A 167 -0.51 11.98 12.72
C ALA A 167 0.06 12.13 14.13
N ASP A 168 1.23 11.53 14.37
CA ASP A 168 2.04 11.77 15.56
C ASP A 168 2.73 13.15 15.53
N SER A 169 3.63 13.41 16.48
CA SER A 169 4.35 14.69 16.55
C SER A 169 5.25 14.97 15.35
N ASP A 170 5.60 13.92 14.61
CA ASP A 170 6.55 13.93 13.51
C ASP A 170 5.81 13.87 12.16
N GLY A 171 4.48 13.90 12.17
CA GLY A 171 3.66 13.83 10.95
C GLY A 171 3.42 12.41 10.43
N ILE A 172 3.85 11.38 11.16
CA ILE A 172 3.75 9.97 10.76
C ILE A 172 2.43 9.40 11.27
N TYR A 173 1.74 8.62 10.44
CA TYR A 173 0.49 7.97 10.81
C TYR A 173 0.77 6.53 11.26
N GLU A 174 -0.03 5.99 12.19
CA GLU A 174 -0.03 4.54 12.42
C GLU A 174 -0.66 3.83 11.21
N PRO A 175 -0.20 2.62 10.83
CA PRO A 175 -0.77 1.89 9.71
C PRO A 175 -2.19 1.41 10.02
N SER A 176 -3.14 1.80 9.18
CA SER A 176 -4.46 1.17 9.15
C SER A 176 -4.42 -0.18 8.42
N LEU A 177 -3.42 -0.38 7.55
CA LEU A 177 -3.19 -1.61 6.81
C LEU A 177 -1.70 -2.01 6.85
N GLU A 178 -1.39 -3.12 7.51
CA GLU A 178 -0.04 -3.69 7.60
C GLU A 178 0.05 -4.98 6.79
N VAL A 179 0.97 -5.06 5.82
CA VAL A 179 1.21 -6.25 5.00
C VAL A 179 2.63 -6.75 5.22
N ARG A 180 2.79 -7.91 5.84
CA ARG A 180 4.10 -8.50 6.16
C ARG A 180 4.32 -9.87 5.52
N SER A 181 5.31 -9.94 4.63
CA SER A 181 5.67 -11.16 3.89
C SER A 181 4.44 -11.82 3.26
N SER A 182 3.57 -11.02 2.66
CA SER A 182 2.23 -11.42 2.21
C SER A 182 1.82 -10.63 0.97
N THR A 183 0.70 -10.99 0.37
CA THR A 183 0.16 -10.31 -0.81
C THR A 183 -1.21 -9.72 -0.49
N LEU A 184 -1.39 -8.45 -0.83
CA LEU A 184 -2.66 -7.73 -0.76
C LEU A 184 -3.06 -7.32 -2.18
N ARG A 185 -4.33 -7.47 -2.51
CA ARG A 185 -4.93 -6.88 -3.71
C ARG A 185 -6.16 -6.08 -3.32
N ILE A 186 -6.23 -4.86 -3.81
CA ILE A 186 -7.40 -3.99 -3.75
C ILE A 186 -7.96 -3.97 -5.17
N GLY A 187 -9.05 -4.72 -5.38
CA GLY A 187 -9.55 -5.04 -6.71
C GLY A 187 -10.54 -4.03 -7.26
N SER A 188 -11.36 -3.41 -6.42
CA SER A 188 -12.40 -2.45 -6.80
C SER A 188 -12.98 -1.74 -5.57
N GLY A 189 -13.67 -0.62 -5.78
CA GLY A 189 -14.43 0.10 -4.75
C GLY A 189 -13.70 1.33 -4.20
N THR A 190 -14.25 1.93 -3.14
CA THR A 190 -13.62 3.08 -2.46
C THR A 190 -12.85 2.60 -1.22
N ILE A 191 -11.59 3.03 -1.05
CA ILE A 191 -10.86 2.89 0.20
C ILE A 191 -10.70 4.27 0.84
N SER A 192 -11.25 4.44 2.04
CA SER A 192 -11.06 5.66 2.81
C SER A 192 -9.96 5.51 3.86
N ASN A 193 -9.22 6.60 4.15
CA ASN A 193 -8.24 6.67 5.25
C ASN A 193 -7.06 5.68 5.13
N LEU A 194 -6.59 5.40 3.91
CA LEU A 194 -5.51 4.44 3.69
C LEU A 194 -4.19 4.92 4.31
N SER A 195 -3.65 4.12 5.23
CA SER A 195 -2.31 4.27 5.79
C SER A 195 -1.64 2.90 5.70
N LEU A 196 -0.88 2.72 4.62
CA LEU A 196 -0.34 1.43 4.21
C LEU A 196 1.11 1.27 4.68
N LYS A 197 1.41 0.15 5.33
CA LYS A 197 2.78 -0.31 5.58
C LYS A 197 2.99 -1.71 5.03
N ALA A 198 3.80 -1.83 3.98
CA ALA A 198 4.19 -3.12 3.41
C ALA A 198 5.65 -3.43 3.74
N MET A 199 5.92 -4.61 4.31
CA MET A 199 7.26 -5.01 4.74
C MET A 199 7.58 -6.49 4.51
N GLY A 200 8.87 -6.79 4.35
CA GLY A 200 9.40 -8.15 4.38
C GLY A 200 9.04 -8.95 3.15
N ALA A 201 9.32 -8.40 1.97
CA ALA A 201 8.96 -8.96 0.66
C ALA A 201 7.45 -9.14 0.47
N SER A 202 6.68 -8.10 0.80
CA SER A 202 5.23 -8.05 0.54
C SER A 202 4.94 -7.51 -0.85
N PHE A 203 3.78 -7.87 -1.40
CA PHE A 203 3.30 -7.36 -2.69
C PHE A 203 1.90 -6.75 -2.52
N VAL A 204 1.72 -5.52 -2.97
CA VAL A 204 0.43 -4.82 -2.92
C VAL A 204 0.04 -4.44 -4.35
N TYR A 205 -1.19 -4.75 -4.72
CA TYR A 205 -1.78 -4.39 -6.01
C TYR A 205 -3.01 -3.50 -5.80
N ILE A 206 -3.07 -2.36 -6.47
CA ILE A 206 -4.25 -1.48 -6.50
C ILE A 206 -4.72 -1.39 -7.95
N ASN A 207 -5.92 -1.91 -8.20
CA ASN A 207 -6.51 -1.92 -9.52
C ASN A 207 -7.07 -0.54 -9.94
N ASP A 208 -7.32 -0.38 -11.23
CA ASP A 208 -7.89 0.81 -11.89
C ASP A 208 -9.31 1.16 -11.43
N ASP A 209 -10.11 0.17 -11.03
CA ASP A 209 -11.47 0.35 -10.52
C ASP A 209 -11.53 0.83 -9.04
N VAL A 210 -10.41 1.31 -8.48
CA VAL A 210 -10.29 1.72 -7.08
C VAL A 210 -10.31 3.25 -6.96
N VAL A 211 -11.06 3.75 -5.97
CA VAL A 211 -11.05 5.17 -5.58
C VAL A 211 -10.40 5.29 -4.20
N LEU A 212 -9.32 6.05 -4.10
CA LEU A 212 -8.71 6.39 -2.81
C LEU A 212 -9.32 7.69 -2.28
N ASP A 213 -10.02 7.60 -1.15
CA ASP A 213 -10.60 8.73 -0.44
C ASP A 213 -9.77 9.04 0.82
N ASN A 214 -8.87 10.02 0.74
CA ASN A 214 -7.93 10.36 1.81
C ASN A 214 -6.93 9.24 2.14
N ALA A 215 -5.96 8.98 1.26
CA ALA A 215 -4.79 8.20 1.64
C ALA A 215 -3.85 9.07 2.48
N TYR A 216 -3.51 8.66 3.70
CA TYR A 216 -2.63 9.41 4.60
C TYR A 216 -1.15 9.13 4.34
N GLN A 217 -0.79 7.87 4.13
CA GLN A 217 0.61 7.48 3.90
C GLN A 217 0.73 6.15 3.17
N ILE A 218 1.87 5.98 2.50
CA ILE A 218 2.34 4.71 1.96
C ILE A 218 3.79 4.50 2.40
N TRP A 219 4.07 3.34 2.99
CA TRP A 219 5.38 2.98 3.50
C TRP A 219 5.78 1.59 3.03
N LEU A 220 6.79 1.51 2.16
CA LEU A 220 7.29 0.25 1.59
C LEU A 220 8.70 -0.03 2.11
N GLU A 221 8.89 -1.18 2.74
CA GLU A 221 10.17 -1.55 3.35
C GLU A 221 10.57 -3.00 3.04
N SER A 222 11.87 -3.26 3.20
CA SER A 222 12.44 -4.61 3.20
C SER A 222 12.06 -5.43 1.96
N GLY A 223 12.29 -4.86 0.77
CA GLY A 223 12.09 -5.52 -0.53
C GLY A 223 10.63 -5.72 -0.91
N SER A 224 9.72 -4.85 -0.45
CA SER A 224 8.30 -4.94 -0.79
C SER A 224 7.98 -4.18 -2.07
N ALA A 225 6.87 -4.50 -2.72
CA ALA A 225 6.44 -3.84 -3.95
C ALA A 225 4.99 -3.36 -3.86
N LEU A 226 4.73 -2.17 -4.41
CA LEU A 226 3.40 -1.65 -4.71
C LEU A 226 3.30 -1.43 -6.21
N ASP A 227 2.25 -1.96 -6.80
CA ASP A 227 1.87 -1.76 -8.20
C ASP A 227 0.44 -1.18 -8.22
N SER A 228 0.32 0.08 -8.62
CA SER A 228 -0.91 0.85 -8.66
C SER A 228 -1.28 1.20 -10.10
N SER A 229 -2.49 0.86 -10.51
CA SER A 229 -3.06 1.25 -11.80
C SER A 229 -3.87 2.54 -11.73
N ILE A 230 -3.71 3.32 -10.65
CA ILE A 230 -4.36 4.61 -10.43
C ILE A 230 -3.33 5.65 -9.96
N ASP A 231 -3.72 6.91 -10.05
CA ASP A 231 -3.06 8.04 -9.37
C ASP A 231 -3.09 7.85 -7.84
N LEU A 232 -1.91 7.96 -7.23
CA LEU A 232 -1.76 7.91 -5.78
C LEU A 232 -1.73 9.33 -5.21
N SER A 233 -2.87 9.81 -4.70
CA SER A 233 -2.96 11.07 -3.97
C SER A 233 -2.88 10.83 -2.46
N ILE A 234 -1.73 11.14 -1.88
CA ILE A 234 -1.36 10.88 -0.49
C ILE A 234 -1.28 12.22 0.25
N LEU A 235 -2.05 12.37 1.32
CA LEU A 235 -2.09 13.60 2.11
C LEU A 235 -0.80 13.85 2.90
N GLY A 236 -0.11 12.78 3.31
CA GLY A 236 1.14 12.82 4.04
C GLY A 236 2.29 12.28 3.21
N THR A 237 2.95 11.25 3.71
CA THR A 237 4.25 10.82 3.19
C THR A 237 4.17 9.57 2.31
N ALA A 238 4.92 9.59 1.22
CA ALA A 238 5.24 8.42 0.41
C ALA A 238 6.69 7.97 0.69
N GLY A 239 6.85 6.88 1.44
CA GLY A 239 8.16 6.36 1.82
C GLY A 239 8.47 5.01 1.17
N VAL A 240 9.57 4.93 0.42
CA VAL A 240 10.02 3.69 -0.25
C VAL A 240 11.46 3.39 0.14
N PHE A 241 11.68 2.26 0.81
CA PHE A 241 12.95 1.95 1.46
C PHE A 241 13.43 0.53 1.21
N SER A 242 14.75 0.34 1.31
CA SER A 242 15.39 -0.97 1.51
C SER A 242 15.07 -1.98 0.39
N GLY A 243 15.36 -1.61 -0.85
CA GLY A 243 15.13 -2.46 -2.02
C GLY A 243 13.66 -2.59 -2.44
N SER A 244 12.79 -1.75 -1.91
CA SER A 244 11.35 -1.75 -2.24
C SER A 244 11.08 -0.98 -3.54
N VAL A 245 9.95 -1.28 -4.18
CA VAL A 245 9.54 -0.70 -5.47
C VAL A 245 8.14 -0.12 -5.36
N LEU A 246 7.96 1.11 -5.84
CA LEU A 246 6.65 1.71 -6.07
C LEU A 246 6.49 1.98 -7.57
N GLN A 247 5.42 1.43 -8.13
CA GLN A 247 4.97 1.73 -9.48
C GLN A 247 3.54 2.27 -9.43
N ALA A 248 3.30 3.41 -10.08
CA ALA A 248 1.99 4.05 -10.19
C ALA A 248 1.88 4.88 -11.46
N GLU A 249 0.67 5.30 -11.84
CA GLU A 249 0.48 6.27 -12.94
C GLU A 249 1.06 7.63 -12.53
N SER A 250 0.58 8.20 -11.43
CA SER A 250 1.20 9.36 -10.79
C SER A 250 1.26 9.23 -9.28
N LEU A 251 2.16 10.00 -8.66
CA LEU A 251 2.32 10.10 -7.22
C LEU A 251 2.21 11.57 -6.79
N SER A 252 1.17 11.91 -6.03
CA SER A 252 1.06 13.19 -5.34
C SER A 252 1.17 12.97 -3.84
N SER A 253 2.11 13.64 -3.16
CA SER A 253 2.26 13.54 -1.71
C SER A 253 2.63 14.86 -1.04
N ALA A 254 2.51 14.95 0.28
CA ALA A 254 3.11 16.08 1.00
C ALA A 254 4.64 16.01 0.91
N GLU A 255 5.19 14.83 1.16
CA GLU A 255 6.63 14.54 1.12
C GLU A 255 6.86 13.17 0.49
N ALA A 256 8.01 12.97 -0.15
CA ALA A 256 8.42 11.64 -0.58
C ALA A 256 9.88 11.35 -0.25
N TYR A 257 10.12 10.15 0.28
CA TYR A 257 11.43 9.67 0.69
C TYR A 257 11.72 8.35 -0.03
N VAL A 258 12.85 8.29 -0.73
CA VAL A 258 13.31 7.09 -1.43
C VAL A 258 14.71 6.78 -0.93
N GLU A 259 14.90 5.65 -0.24
CA GLU A 259 16.21 5.31 0.30
C GLU A 259 16.60 3.83 0.17
N LYS A 260 17.91 3.57 0.29
CA LYS A 260 18.48 2.24 0.50
C LYS A 260 18.15 1.29 -0.64
N ASN A 261 18.57 1.65 -1.85
CA ASN A 261 18.33 0.88 -3.09
C ASN A 261 16.86 0.73 -3.46
N ALA A 262 15.99 1.61 -2.95
CA ALA A 262 14.59 1.65 -3.36
C ALA A 262 14.42 2.25 -4.77
N LEU A 263 13.27 1.96 -5.38
CA LEU A 263 12.91 2.39 -6.73
C LEU A 263 11.49 3.00 -6.75
N ILE A 264 11.33 4.14 -7.39
CA ILE A 264 10.03 4.67 -7.83
C ILE A 264 10.03 4.77 -9.36
N GLU A 265 8.97 4.26 -9.99
CA GLU A 265 8.68 4.42 -11.42
C GLU A 265 7.24 4.94 -11.58
N THR A 266 7.08 6.18 -12.02
CA THR A 266 5.77 6.84 -12.22
C THR A 266 5.81 7.81 -13.38
N ASP A 267 4.70 8.11 -14.04
CA ASP A 267 4.70 9.09 -15.12
C ASP A 267 4.89 10.51 -14.56
N ALA A 268 4.28 10.82 -13.41
CA ALA A 268 4.46 12.11 -12.73
C ALA A 268 4.62 11.98 -11.21
N ILE A 269 5.44 12.84 -10.62
CA ILE A 269 5.57 13.02 -9.17
C ILE A 269 5.29 14.49 -8.83
N SER A 270 4.41 14.73 -7.87
CA SER A 270 4.15 16.05 -7.32
C SER A 270 4.26 16.03 -5.79
N THR A 271 5.17 16.83 -5.21
CA THR A 271 5.25 16.99 -3.75
C THR A 271 5.14 18.44 -3.31
N THR A 272 4.35 18.70 -2.28
CA THR A 272 4.25 20.08 -1.74
C THR A 272 5.45 20.47 -0.88
N GLY A 273 6.20 19.49 -0.38
CA GLY A 273 7.31 19.63 0.54
C GLY A 273 8.59 19.04 -0.02
N GLU A 274 9.28 18.24 0.80
CA GLU A 274 10.58 17.68 0.45
C GLU A 274 10.46 16.43 -0.44
N PHE A 275 11.34 16.35 -1.43
CA PHE A 275 11.61 15.16 -2.24
C PHE A 275 13.04 14.70 -2.01
N TYR A 276 13.21 13.58 -1.32
CA TYR A 276 14.52 13.15 -0.82
C TYR A 276 14.91 11.76 -1.32
N LEU A 277 16.09 11.66 -1.91
CA LEU A 277 16.68 10.42 -2.42
C LEU A 277 18.02 10.15 -1.73
N ALA A 278 18.17 8.97 -1.13
CA ALA A 278 19.44 8.58 -0.50
C ALA A 278 19.83 7.11 -0.66
N ASP A 279 21.10 6.82 -0.38
CA ASP A 279 21.62 5.45 -0.24
C ASP A 279 21.35 4.56 -1.48
N ASN A 280 21.76 5.04 -2.66
CA ASN A 280 21.58 4.36 -3.95
C ASN A 280 20.11 4.19 -4.35
N ALA A 281 19.22 5.07 -3.89
CA ALA A 281 17.85 5.14 -4.37
C ALA A 281 17.80 5.51 -5.86
N THR A 282 16.77 5.04 -6.55
CA THR A 282 16.54 5.35 -7.97
C THR A 282 15.11 5.84 -8.16
N VAL A 283 14.95 6.91 -8.93
CA VAL A 283 13.64 7.40 -9.37
C VAL A 283 13.66 7.63 -10.87
N HIS A 284 12.62 7.14 -11.53
CA HIS A 284 12.32 7.41 -12.92
C HIS A 284 10.93 8.01 -13.01
N THR A 285 10.85 9.21 -13.58
CA THR A 285 9.56 9.86 -13.87
C THR A 285 9.62 10.66 -15.16
N GLU A 286 8.49 11.06 -15.73
CA GLU A 286 8.49 12.03 -16.84
C GLU A 286 8.49 13.44 -16.24
N ASP A 287 7.52 13.74 -15.37
CA ASP A 287 7.33 15.06 -14.78
C ASP A 287 7.56 15.06 -13.26
N LEU A 288 8.33 16.01 -12.74
CA LEU A 288 8.61 16.18 -11.32
C LEU A 288 8.34 17.62 -10.87
N ASP A 289 7.28 17.84 -10.09
CA ASP A 289 6.92 19.14 -9.49
C ASP A 289 7.05 19.06 -7.97
N VAL A 290 8.10 19.67 -7.38
CA VAL A 290 8.41 19.49 -5.96
C VAL A 290 8.74 20.80 -5.22
N GLY A 291 8.50 20.81 -3.92
CA GLY A 291 8.89 21.92 -3.05
C GLY A 291 10.40 22.13 -3.04
N SER A 292 11.15 21.15 -2.55
CA SER A 292 12.62 21.12 -2.60
C SER A 292 13.12 19.71 -2.82
N MET A 293 14.32 19.57 -3.38
CA MET A 293 14.87 18.28 -3.76
C MET A 293 16.28 18.08 -3.23
N GLU A 294 16.55 16.92 -2.63
CA GLU A 294 17.89 16.49 -2.25
C GLU A 294 18.18 15.06 -2.71
N LEU A 295 19.29 14.90 -3.43
CA LEU A 295 19.84 13.62 -3.87
C LEU A 295 21.18 13.41 -3.19
N GLU A 296 21.35 12.29 -2.50
CA GLU A 296 22.63 11.95 -1.92
C GLU A 296 23.00 10.47 -1.96
N ARG A 297 24.29 10.21 -1.70
CA ARG A 297 24.85 8.88 -1.46
C ARG A 297 24.56 7.89 -2.60
N GLY A 298 24.95 8.27 -3.81
CA GLY A 298 24.88 7.39 -4.99
C GLY A 298 23.51 7.27 -5.62
N SER A 299 22.58 8.18 -5.30
CA SER A 299 21.21 8.11 -5.81
C SER A 299 21.10 8.60 -7.26
N VAL A 300 20.08 8.11 -7.95
CA VAL A 300 19.84 8.41 -9.37
C VAL A 300 18.43 8.91 -9.56
N LEU A 301 18.29 10.07 -10.20
CA LEU A 301 17.01 10.59 -10.69
C LEU A 301 17.11 10.82 -12.19
N SER A 302 16.13 10.32 -12.92
CA SER A 302 15.90 10.65 -14.33
C SER A 302 14.49 11.18 -14.48
N SER A 303 14.35 12.39 -15.01
CA SER A 303 13.06 13.02 -15.29
C SER A 303 13.14 13.87 -16.56
N THR A 304 12.10 13.91 -17.38
CA THR A 304 12.07 14.78 -18.56
C THR A 304 11.95 16.25 -18.15
N ASP A 305 11.02 16.58 -17.24
CA ASP A 305 10.78 17.93 -16.76
C ASP A 305 10.81 18.01 -15.24
N ILE A 306 11.59 18.95 -14.70
CA ILE A 306 11.72 19.21 -13.26
C ILE A 306 11.33 20.65 -12.98
N ASP A 307 10.22 20.85 -12.27
CA ASP A 307 9.85 22.14 -11.67
C ASP A 307 10.04 22.07 -10.16
N THR A 308 10.81 23.01 -9.60
CA THR A 308 10.99 23.12 -8.17
C THR A 308 10.79 24.55 -7.70
N THR A 309 10.00 24.72 -6.63
CA THR A 309 9.78 26.05 -6.04
C THR A 309 10.90 26.46 -5.08
N GLY A 310 11.71 25.50 -4.65
CA GLY A 310 12.80 25.65 -3.69
C GLY A 310 14.14 25.19 -4.27
N ASN A 311 15.00 24.70 -3.39
CA ASN A 311 16.38 24.37 -3.73
C ASN A 311 16.52 22.92 -4.20
N VAL A 312 17.48 22.70 -5.10
CA VAL A 312 17.90 21.39 -5.57
C VAL A 312 19.34 21.13 -5.16
N GLU A 313 19.57 20.08 -4.38
CA GLU A 313 20.91 19.67 -3.96
C GLU A 313 21.25 18.26 -4.45
N VAL A 314 22.32 18.14 -5.26
CA VAL A 314 22.83 16.87 -5.76
C VAL A 314 24.21 16.62 -5.15
N LYS A 315 24.31 15.65 -4.25
CA LYS A 315 25.47 15.41 -3.39
C LYS A 315 25.97 13.98 -3.47
N THR A 316 27.24 13.78 -3.11
CA THR A 316 27.84 12.48 -2.79
C THR A 316 27.62 11.40 -3.87
N ASN A 317 28.22 11.62 -5.04
CA ASN A 317 28.21 10.72 -6.20
C ASN A 317 26.81 10.39 -6.76
N SER A 318 25.86 11.32 -6.61
CA SER A 318 24.52 11.15 -7.15
C SER A 318 24.42 11.66 -8.58
N VAL A 319 23.41 11.19 -9.31
CA VAL A 319 23.20 11.53 -10.72
C VAL A 319 21.79 12.09 -10.89
N LEU A 320 21.70 13.28 -11.48
CA LEU A 320 20.47 13.90 -11.91
C LEU A 320 20.49 14.04 -13.44
N THR A 321 19.49 13.52 -14.12
CA THR A 321 19.35 13.61 -15.58
C THR A 321 18.00 14.20 -15.93
N THR A 322 18.00 15.23 -16.76
CA THR A 322 16.78 15.88 -17.23
C THR A 322 16.91 16.59 -18.57
N ASP A 323 15.78 16.83 -19.24
CA ASP A 323 15.73 17.66 -20.43
C ASP A 323 15.48 19.12 -20.03
N TYR A 324 14.51 19.37 -19.14
CA TYR A 324 14.12 20.70 -18.67
C TYR A 324 14.15 20.79 -17.15
N MET A 325 14.68 21.89 -16.61
CA MET A 325 14.66 22.16 -15.17
C MET A 325 14.40 23.63 -14.89
N THR A 326 13.46 23.89 -13.98
CA THR A 326 13.24 25.17 -13.32
C THR A 326 13.46 24.99 -11.82
N THR A 327 14.30 25.84 -11.22
CA THR A 327 14.62 25.72 -9.79
C THR A 327 14.95 27.05 -9.12
N GLY A 328 14.89 27.09 -7.79
CA GLY A 328 15.48 28.16 -6.99
C GLY A 328 17.00 28.12 -7.05
N ASP A 329 17.65 27.65 -5.98
CA ASP A 329 19.09 27.42 -5.97
C ASP A 329 19.42 25.96 -6.33
N LEU A 330 20.37 25.79 -7.24
CA LEU A 330 20.93 24.50 -7.60
C LEU A 330 22.34 24.34 -7.04
N ARG A 331 22.57 23.23 -6.32
CA ARG A 331 23.89 22.86 -5.78
C ARG A 331 24.30 21.46 -6.20
N VAL A 332 25.39 21.34 -6.96
CA VAL A 332 25.98 20.05 -7.34
C VAL A 332 27.32 19.87 -6.64
N SER A 333 27.53 18.76 -5.91
CA SER A 333 28.75 18.57 -5.13
C SER A 333 29.20 17.13 -4.94
N THR A 334 30.48 16.97 -4.60
CA THR A 334 31.07 15.70 -4.12
C THR A 334 30.90 14.54 -5.11
N GLY A 335 31.51 14.66 -6.28
CA GLY A 335 31.51 13.62 -7.32
C GLY A 335 30.17 13.44 -8.04
N SER A 336 29.18 14.26 -7.72
CA SER A 336 27.85 14.19 -8.33
C SER A 336 27.81 14.76 -9.73
N VAL A 337 26.79 14.36 -10.48
CA VAL A 337 26.64 14.70 -11.89
C VAL A 337 25.23 15.22 -12.15
N LEU A 338 25.13 16.35 -12.83
CA LEU A 338 23.89 16.84 -13.43
C LEU A 338 24.03 16.86 -14.95
N TYR A 339 23.08 16.25 -15.63
CA TYR A 339 22.84 16.37 -17.07
C TYR A 339 21.52 17.09 -17.30
N ALA A 340 21.57 18.29 -17.89
CA ALA A 340 20.40 19.01 -18.38
C ALA A 340 20.53 19.17 -19.90
N TYR A 341 19.74 18.43 -20.68
CA TYR A 341 19.96 18.33 -22.13
C TYR A 341 19.41 19.52 -22.92
N GLU A 342 18.32 20.13 -22.46
CA GLU A 342 17.73 21.28 -23.12
C GLU A 342 17.87 22.54 -22.26
N THR A 343 16.95 22.80 -21.33
CA THR A 343 16.90 24.08 -20.61
C THR A 343 17.13 23.91 -19.11
N LEU A 344 17.91 24.81 -18.52
CA LEU A 344 18.08 24.94 -17.07
C LEU A 344 17.86 26.39 -16.66
N GLU A 345 16.76 26.68 -15.98
CA GLU A 345 16.40 27.99 -15.40
C GLU A 345 16.59 27.94 -13.88
N GLY A 346 17.32 28.91 -13.32
CA GLY A 346 17.51 28.98 -11.86
C GLY A 346 18.08 30.30 -11.34
N VAL A 347 17.87 30.55 -10.06
CA VAL A 347 18.27 31.80 -9.37
C VAL A 347 19.77 31.80 -9.03
N GLY A 348 20.30 30.66 -8.56
CA GLY A 348 21.71 30.49 -8.23
C GLY A 348 22.19 29.09 -8.60
N ILE A 349 23.36 28.98 -9.24
CA ILE A 349 23.98 27.69 -9.56
C ILE A 349 25.35 27.61 -8.89
N SER A 350 25.55 26.61 -8.05
CA SER A 350 26.83 26.33 -7.40
C SER A 350 27.29 24.90 -7.67
N CYS A 351 28.56 24.76 -8.02
CA CYS A 351 29.17 23.47 -8.27
C CYS A 351 30.49 23.35 -7.49
N TRP A 352 30.61 22.27 -6.69
CA TRP A 352 31.73 22.02 -5.78
C TRP A 352 32.25 20.59 -5.94
N VAL A 353 33.34 20.41 -6.68
CA VAL A 353 33.95 19.09 -6.91
C VAL A 353 32.92 18.12 -7.53
N GLY A 354 32.32 18.52 -8.65
CA GLY A 354 31.27 17.76 -9.34
C GLY A 354 31.37 17.88 -10.87
N THR A 355 30.43 17.25 -11.58
CA THR A 355 30.28 17.39 -13.02
C THR A 355 28.96 18.06 -13.36
N LEU A 356 29.02 19.11 -14.18
CA LEU A 356 27.84 19.81 -14.69
C LEU A 356 27.91 19.81 -16.22
N ALA A 357 27.01 19.10 -16.89
CA ALA A 357 26.92 19.08 -18.35
C ALA A 357 25.55 19.62 -18.77
N ILE A 358 25.55 20.74 -19.49
CA ILE A 358 24.34 21.44 -19.91
C ILE A 358 24.37 21.63 -21.42
N GLY A 359 23.28 21.24 -22.09
CA GLY A 359 23.07 21.44 -23.53
C GLY A 359 22.90 22.92 -23.87
N ASP A 360 21.72 23.49 -23.62
CA ASP A 360 21.42 24.92 -23.85
C ASP A 360 21.13 25.63 -22.51
N LEU A 361 22.14 26.27 -21.90
CA LEU A 361 21.92 26.98 -20.63
C LEU A 361 21.23 28.34 -20.85
N THR A 362 20.04 28.51 -20.28
CA THR A 362 19.34 29.80 -20.19
C THR A 362 19.18 30.22 -18.73
N LEU A 363 20.07 31.08 -18.24
CA LEU A 363 19.95 31.67 -16.91
C LEU A 363 18.97 32.85 -16.96
N THR A 364 17.72 32.57 -16.60
CA THR A 364 16.64 33.53 -16.37
C THR A 364 16.39 33.60 -14.87
N GLY A 365 16.42 34.79 -14.29
CA GLY A 365 15.98 34.97 -12.91
C GLY A 365 15.28 36.31 -12.74
N TYR A 366 14.30 36.38 -11.85
CA TYR A 366 13.70 37.64 -11.44
C TYR A 366 14.62 38.32 -10.43
N ALA A 367 15.30 39.40 -10.84
CA ALA A 367 15.99 40.26 -9.89
C ALA A 367 14.94 40.88 -8.96
N ASN A 368 14.86 40.39 -7.72
CA ASN A 368 14.18 41.13 -6.67
C ASN A 368 14.85 42.51 -6.59
N GLU A 369 14.06 43.59 -6.57
CA GLU A 369 14.53 44.97 -6.52
C GLU A 369 15.43 45.20 -5.28
N GLY A 370 16.72 44.91 -5.37
CA GLY A 370 17.66 45.05 -4.27
C GLY A 370 18.95 44.23 -4.37
N ASP A 371 18.93 43.05 -5.00
CA ASP A 371 20.11 42.20 -5.18
C ASP A 371 20.36 41.94 -6.68
N SER A 372 21.48 42.45 -7.19
CA SER A 372 21.73 42.58 -8.62
C SER A 372 22.77 41.61 -9.17
N SER A 373 23.00 40.46 -8.52
CA SER A 373 24.01 39.51 -8.98
C SER A 373 23.49 38.08 -8.94
N TYR A 374 23.27 37.51 -10.13
CA TYR A 374 23.27 36.07 -10.33
C TYR A 374 24.72 35.58 -10.25
N SER A 375 24.98 34.54 -9.46
CA SER A 375 26.30 33.94 -9.32
C SER A 375 26.28 32.51 -9.83
N LEU A 376 27.13 32.24 -10.83
CA LEU A 376 27.62 30.88 -11.06
C LEU A 376 28.93 30.75 -10.28
N GLU A 377 28.93 29.92 -9.24
CA GLU A 377 30.12 29.58 -8.49
C GLU A 377 30.61 28.18 -8.90
N SER A 378 31.79 28.08 -9.53
CA SER A 378 32.39 26.80 -9.88
C SER A 378 33.73 26.61 -9.17
N TYR A 379 33.82 25.57 -8.35
CA TYR A 379 35.06 25.16 -7.69
C TYR A 379 35.37 23.70 -8.05
N ASP A 380 36.46 23.49 -8.80
CA ASP A 380 36.90 22.17 -9.30
C ASP A 380 35.79 21.38 -10.01
N CYS A 381 35.01 22.06 -10.85
CA CYS A 381 33.96 21.42 -11.65
C CYS A 381 34.43 21.10 -13.05
N ASN A 382 34.03 19.92 -13.52
CA ASN A 382 34.23 19.45 -14.88
C ASN A 382 32.92 19.55 -15.65
N GLY A 383 32.96 19.87 -16.94
CA GLY A 383 31.74 20.05 -17.71
C GLY A 383 31.91 20.86 -18.97
N ASN A 384 30.88 20.84 -19.81
CA ASN A 384 30.70 21.74 -20.95
C ASN A 384 29.40 22.51 -20.77
N ILE A 385 29.42 23.80 -21.06
CA ILE A 385 28.22 24.62 -21.23
C ILE A 385 28.24 25.05 -22.69
N ASP A 386 27.33 24.48 -23.49
CA ASP A 386 27.19 24.87 -24.89
C ASP A 386 26.13 26.00 -25.02
N ASN A 387 26.36 26.92 -25.97
CA ASN A 387 25.37 27.89 -26.48
C ASN A 387 24.58 28.72 -25.44
N SER A 388 25.21 29.04 -24.30
CA SER A 388 24.54 29.73 -23.20
C SER A 388 24.19 31.20 -23.49
N THR A 389 22.98 31.61 -23.11
CA THR A 389 22.58 33.02 -23.09
C THR A 389 22.60 33.52 -21.65
N LEU A 390 23.70 34.15 -21.24
CA LEU A 390 23.84 34.75 -19.91
C LEU A 390 23.24 36.16 -19.90
N SER A 391 22.15 36.37 -19.19
CA SER A 391 21.65 37.72 -18.89
C SER A 391 22.09 38.14 -17.47
N ASN A 392 22.98 39.13 -17.36
CA ASN A 392 23.39 39.81 -16.11
C ASN A 392 24.06 38.96 -14.99
N GLY A 393 24.87 37.95 -15.29
CA GLY A 393 25.62 37.17 -14.26
C GLY A 393 27.11 37.53 -14.10
N SER A 394 27.70 37.20 -12.94
CA SER A 394 29.15 37.19 -12.73
C SER A 394 29.68 35.75 -12.71
N PHE A 395 30.81 35.51 -13.38
CA PHE A 395 31.44 34.19 -13.51
C PHE A 395 32.69 34.12 -12.63
N ASN A 396 32.77 33.15 -11.71
CA ASN A 396 33.98 32.88 -10.94
C ASN A 396 34.40 31.41 -11.14
N THR A 397 35.30 31.19 -12.11
CA THR A 397 35.66 29.82 -12.55
C THR A 397 36.93 29.29 -11.94
N GLY A 398 36.82 28.17 -11.23
CA GLY A 398 37.79 27.08 -11.30
C GLY A 398 37.41 26.10 -12.41
N SER A 399 38.30 25.89 -13.39
CA SER A 399 38.33 24.82 -14.41
C SER A 399 37.17 24.61 -15.40
N LEU A 400 36.10 25.39 -15.41
CA LEU A 400 35.00 25.20 -16.38
C LEU A 400 35.39 25.66 -17.80
N ALA A 401 35.23 24.78 -18.80
CA ALA A 401 35.43 25.14 -20.21
C ALA A 401 34.10 25.63 -20.80
N LEU A 402 34.09 26.87 -21.30
CA LEU A 402 33.04 27.40 -22.17
C LEU A 402 33.45 27.05 -23.62
N GLN A 403 32.58 26.39 -24.39
CA GLN A 403 32.79 26.14 -25.83
C GLN A 403 32.01 27.11 -26.70
#